data_AF-A0A850WC67-F1
#
_entry.id   AF-A0A850WC67-F1
#
_cell.length_a   1.000
_cell.length_b   1.000
_cell.length_c   1.000
_cell.angle_alpha   90.00
_cell.angle_beta   90.00
_cell.angle_gamma   90.00
#
_symmetry.space_group_name_H-M   'P 1'
#
loop_
_entity.id
_entity.type
_entity.pdbx_description
1 polymer ?
#
loop_
_entity_poly.entity_id
_entity_poly.type
_entity_poly.pdbx_seq_one_letter_code
_entity_poly.pdbx_strand_id
1 'polypeptide(L)'
;AFNGTFNITLQHRTALQAGEEPHCVFWQTAGTEGRWTPSGCTHVGGDTLRSVCACTHFSTFAILVAIRPIASNTALTVVTYVGMSVSLVCLFLAIITFLLCRSLWSVSVTLHLQLSICLFA
;
A
#
# COMPACT_ATOMS: atom_id res chain seq x y z
N ALA A 1 24.52 -8.99 7.37
CA ALA A 1 24.10 -10.22 6.67
C ALA A 1 23.53 -11.17 7.71
N PHE A 2 22.29 -11.60 7.56
CA PHE A 2 21.68 -12.59 8.45
C PHE A 2 22.29 -13.95 8.08
N ASN A 3 23.12 -14.56 8.92
CA ASN A 3 23.79 -15.84 8.66
C ASN A 3 22.87 -17.06 8.86
N GLY A 4 21.59 -16.94 8.49
CA GLY A 4 20.59 -18.00 8.63
C GLY A 4 20.08 -18.43 7.27
N THR A 5 20.07 -19.75 7.01
CA THR A 5 19.31 -20.30 5.89
C THR A 5 17.87 -20.47 6.34
N PHE A 6 16.92 -20.06 5.53
CA PHE A 6 15.49 -20.20 5.82
C PHE A 6 14.75 -20.80 4.64
N ASN A 7 13.66 -21.51 4.93
CA ASN A 7 12.87 -22.20 3.92
C ASN A 7 11.64 -21.37 3.56
N ILE A 8 11.46 -21.11 2.28
CA ILE A 8 10.29 -20.46 1.69
C ILE A 8 9.48 -21.54 0.98
N THR A 9 8.18 -21.60 1.27
CA THR A 9 7.26 -22.48 0.54
C THR A 9 6.41 -21.63 -0.39
N LEU A 10 6.51 -21.91 -1.69
CA LEU A 10 5.73 -21.27 -2.73
C LEU A 10 4.63 -22.22 -3.18
N GLN A 11 3.39 -21.75 -3.15
CA GLN A 11 2.25 -22.53 -3.64
C GLN A 11 1.92 -22.14 -5.07
N HIS A 12 1.88 -23.13 -5.96
CA HIS A 12 1.52 -22.93 -7.36
C HIS A 12 0.00 -22.82 -7.50
N ARG A 13 -0.45 -21.97 -8.43
CA ARG A 13 -1.87 -21.88 -8.79
C ARG A 13 -2.34 -23.10 -9.58
N THR A 14 -1.43 -23.71 -10.34
CA THR A 14 -1.63 -24.91 -11.15
C THR A 14 -0.54 -25.92 -10.82
N ALA A 15 -0.87 -27.21 -10.84
CA ALA A 15 0.12 -28.25 -10.61
C ALA A 15 1.18 -28.27 -11.73
N LEU A 16 2.44 -28.43 -11.36
CA LEU A 16 3.54 -28.65 -12.29
C LEU A 16 3.27 -29.90 -13.14
N GLN A 17 3.50 -29.78 -14.45
CA GLN A 17 3.36 -30.90 -15.39
C GLN A 17 4.61 -31.78 -15.41
N ALA A 18 4.46 -32.98 -15.97
CA ALA A 18 5.58 -33.91 -16.12
C ALA A 18 6.64 -33.31 -17.06
N GLY A 19 7.83 -33.02 -16.53
CA GLY A 19 8.94 -32.42 -17.26
C GLY A 19 9.19 -30.93 -16.95
N GLU A 20 8.34 -30.29 -16.14
CA GLU A 20 8.62 -28.95 -15.61
C GLU A 20 9.48 -29.04 -14.34
N GLU A 21 10.50 -28.19 -14.21
CA GLU A 21 11.36 -28.12 -13.02
C GLU A 21 11.31 -26.72 -12.38
N PRO A 22 10.94 -26.62 -11.08
CA PRO A 22 10.86 -25.34 -10.41
C PRO A 22 12.26 -24.81 -10.07
N HIS A 23 12.53 -23.56 -10.42
CA HIS A 23 13.81 -22.90 -10.14
C HIS A 23 13.66 -21.87 -9.03
N CYS A 24 14.43 -22.02 -7.96
CA CYS A 24 14.48 -21.06 -6.85
C CYS A 24 15.43 -19.91 -7.19
N VAL A 25 14.88 -18.73 -7.45
CA VAL A 25 15.65 -17.52 -7.77
C VAL A 25 15.17 -16.34 -6.94
N PHE A 26 16.03 -15.34 -6.77
CA PHE A 26 15.68 -14.06 -6.16
C PHE A 26 16.05 -12.90 -7.08
N TRP A 27 15.43 -11.76 -6.83
CA TRP A 27 15.75 -10.52 -7.53
C TRP A 27 16.96 -9.85 -6.88
N GLN A 28 18.09 -9.84 -7.57
CA GLN A 28 19.29 -9.12 -7.14
C GLN A 28 19.30 -7.73 -7.75
N THR A 29 19.28 -6.70 -6.91
CA THR A 29 19.44 -5.30 -7.32
C THR A 29 20.91 -5.00 -7.59
N ALA A 30 21.23 -4.48 -8.76
CA ALA A 30 22.55 -4.02 -9.16
C ALA A 30 22.45 -2.56 -9.65
N GLY A 31 22.47 -1.61 -8.73
CA GLY A 31 22.30 -0.19 -9.04
C GLY A 31 20.85 0.15 -9.42
N THR A 32 20.63 0.73 -10.60
CA THR A 32 19.30 1.07 -11.14
C THR A 32 18.62 -0.10 -11.87
N GLU A 33 19.33 -1.20 -12.09
CA GLU A 33 18.81 -2.39 -12.75
C GLU A 33 18.77 -3.58 -11.75
N GLY A 34 18.07 -4.64 -12.14
CA GLY A 34 18.06 -5.87 -11.36
C GLY A 34 17.94 -7.11 -12.25
N ARG A 35 18.35 -8.25 -11.71
CA ARG A 35 18.36 -9.52 -12.41
C ARG A 35 17.92 -10.65 -11.49
N TRP A 36 17.17 -11.61 -12.05
CA TRP A 36 16.89 -12.88 -11.39
C TRP A 36 18.14 -13.76 -11.34
N THR A 37 18.50 -14.22 -10.14
CA THR A 37 19.67 -15.08 -9.93
C THR A 37 19.36 -16.18 -8.91
N PRO A 38 19.92 -17.40 -9.08
CA PRO A 38 19.81 -18.47 -8.10
C PRO A 38 20.80 -18.32 -6.92
N SER A 39 21.67 -17.30 -6.92
CA SER A 39 22.79 -17.23 -5.98
C SER A 39 22.34 -17.15 -4.51
N GLY A 40 22.56 -18.22 -3.75
CA GLY A 40 22.14 -18.28 -2.34
C GLY A 40 20.68 -18.67 -2.15
N CYS A 41 20.02 -19.22 -3.17
CA CYS A 41 18.74 -19.93 -3.08
C CYS A 41 18.84 -21.30 -3.77
N THR A 42 18.35 -22.36 -3.13
CA THR A 42 18.33 -23.71 -3.69
C THR A 42 16.97 -24.36 -3.52
N HIS A 43 16.54 -25.12 -4.53
CA HIS A 43 15.35 -25.95 -4.41
C HIS A 43 15.66 -27.16 -3.54
N VAL A 44 14.93 -27.31 -2.43
CA VAL A 44 15.18 -28.37 -1.43
C VAL A 44 14.08 -29.42 -1.39
N GLY A 45 12.99 -29.23 -2.13
CA GLY A 45 11.93 -30.23 -2.26
C GLY A 45 10.57 -29.59 -2.55
N GLY A 46 9.54 -30.42 -2.63
CA GLY A 46 8.18 -29.96 -2.93
C GLY A 46 7.36 -31.04 -3.60
N ASP A 47 6.09 -30.70 -3.86
CA ASP A 47 5.13 -31.48 -4.61
C ASP A 47 4.80 -30.75 -5.93
N THR A 48 3.97 -31.35 -6.78
CA THR A 48 3.49 -30.69 -8.00
C THR A 48 2.78 -29.35 -7.72
N LEU A 49 2.18 -29.19 -6.53
CA LEU A 49 1.46 -27.98 -6.13
C LEU A 49 2.28 -26.99 -5.29
N ARG A 50 3.46 -27.39 -4.79
CA ARG A 50 4.25 -26.57 -3.86
C ARG A 50 5.74 -26.79 -4.07
N SER A 51 6.51 -25.72 -4.10
CA SER A 51 7.97 -25.79 -4.10
C SER A 51 8.56 -25.17 -2.85
N VAL A 52 9.57 -25.83 -2.29
CA VAL A 52 10.30 -25.39 -1.10
C VAL A 52 11.70 -24.97 -1.51
N CYS A 53 12.03 -23.72 -1.22
CA CYS A 53 13.32 -23.10 -1.53
C CYS A 53 14.05 -22.74 -0.22
N ALA A 54 15.31 -23.13 -0.09
CA ALA A 54 16.17 -22.69 1.00
C ALA A 54 17.00 -21.49 0.52
N CYS A 55 16.88 -20.34 1.18
CA CYS A 55 17.60 -19.12 0.81
C CYS A 55 18.43 -18.58 1.98
N THR A 56 19.57 -17.96 1.68
CA THR A 56 20.51 -17.37 2.67
C THR A 56 20.37 -15.85 2.79
N HIS A 57 19.49 -15.25 2.00
CA HIS A 57 19.22 -13.83 1.99
C HIS A 57 17.70 -13.62 1.87
N PHE A 58 17.19 -12.56 2.50
CA PHE A 58 15.80 -12.18 2.32
C PHE A 58 15.61 -11.70 0.88
N SER A 59 14.79 -12.40 0.08
CA SER A 59 14.21 -11.81 -1.13
C SER A 59 13.35 -10.63 -0.67
N THR A 60 13.54 -9.46 -1.27
CA THR A 60 12.82 -8.24 -0.92
C THR A 60 11.32 -8.53 -1.00
N PHE A 61 10.65 -8.68 0.15
CA PHE A 61 9.21 -8.91 0.19
C PHE A 61 8.51 -7.58 -0.09
N ALA A 62 8.28 -7.27 -1.35
CA ALA A 62 7.24 -6.32 -1.69
C ALA A 62 5.90 -7.04 -1.46
N ILE A 63 5.21 -6.71 -0.37
CA ILE A 63 3.80 -7.10 -0.21
C ILE A 63 3.03 -6.27 -1.25
N LEU A 64 2.89 -6.79 -2.47
CA LEU A 64 1.83 -6.32 -3.36
C LEU A 64 0.52 -6.79 -2.74
N VAL A 65 -0.06 -5.92 -1.92
CA VAL A 65 -1.48 -6.02 -1.58
C VAL A 65 -2.21 -5.90 -2.92
N ALA A 66 -2.68 -7.03 -3.44
CA ALA A 66 -3.74 -7.00 -4.43
C ALA A 66 -4.91 -6.34 -3.71
N ILE A 67 -5.09 -5.04 -3.96
CA ILE A 67 -6.36 -4.36 -3.70
C ILE A 67 -7.33 -5.14 -4.59
N ARG A 68 -7.91 -6.21 -4.03
CA ARG A 68 -9.14 -6.80 -4.56
C ARG A 68 -10.03 -5.61 -4.91
N PRO A 69 -10.76 -5.59 -6.03
CA PRO A 69 -11.78 -4.57 -6.20
C PRO A 69 -12.63 -4.67 -4.94
N ILE A 70 -12.47 -3.69 -4.03
CA ILE A 70 -13.26 -3.58 -2.82
C ILE A 70 -14.64 -3.43 -3.44
N ALA A 71 -15.44 -4.50 -3.38
CA ALA A 71 -16.78 -4.53 -3.95
C ALA A 71 -17.39 -3.20 -3.61
N SER A 72 -17.60 -2.36 -4.62
CA SER A 72 -17.74 -0.90 -4.51
C SER A 72 -18.65 -0.59 -3.35
N ASN A 73 -18.06 -0.31 -2.18
CA ASN A 73 -18.82 -0.31 -0.95
C ASN A 73 -19.50 1.06 -0.97
N THR A 74 -20.69 1.11 -1.56
CA THR A 74 -21.43 2.33 -1.90
C THR A 74 -21.49 3.26 -0.70
N ALA A 75 -21.55 2.69 0.52
CA ALA A 75 -21.44 3.42 1.78
C ALA A 75 -20.16 4.27 1.92
N LEU A 76 -18.96 3.75 1.63
CA LEU A 76 -17.72 4.51 1.73
C LEU A 76 -17.69 5.64 0.69
N THR A 77 -18.07 5.35 -0.56
CA THR A 77 -18.10 6.36 -1.63
C THR A 77 -19.09 7.48 -1.32
N VAL A 78 -20.27 7.14 -0.78
CA VAL A 78 -21.28 8.11 -0.34
C VAL A 78 -20.74 8.96 0.81
N VAL A 79 -20.10 8.36 1.82
CA VAL A 79 -19.49 9.10 2.94
C VAL A 79 -18.40 10.06 2.45
N THR A 80 -17.52 9.63 1.55
CA THR A 80 -16.48 10.51 0.98
C THR A 80 -17.10 11.65 0.18
N TYR A 81 -18.09 11.37 -0.67
CA TYR A 81 -18.75 12.39 -1.48
C TYR A 81 -19.47 13.42 -0.62
N VAL A 82 -20.26 12.98 0.37
CA VAL A 82 -20.96 13.86 1.32
C VAL A 82 -19.96 14.69 2.12
N GLY A 83 -18.90 14.07 2.64
CA GLY A 83 -17.85 14.77 3.38
C GLY A 83 -17.14 15.84 2.55
N MET A 84 -16.81 15.54 1.29
CA MET A 84 -16.23 16.51 0.35
C MET A 84 -17.19 17.67 0.06
N SER A 85 -18.46 17.40 -0.25
CA SER A 85 -19.46 18.44 -0.52
C SER A 85 -19.65 19.38 0.67
N VAL A 86 -19.79 18.83 1.88
CA VAL A 86 -19.94 19.62 3.12
C VAL A 86 -18.70 20.48 3.38
N SER A 87 -17.51 19.92 3.19
CA SER A 87 -16.25 20.65 3.38
C SER A 87 -16.11 21.82 2.40
N LEU A 88 -16.47 21.60 1.12
CA LEU A 88 -16.44 22.65 0.09
C LEU A 88 -17.45 23.77 0.38
N VAL A 89 -18.67 23.43 0.78
CA VAL A 89 -19.70 24.43 1.16
C VAL A 89 -19.25 25.23 2.38
N CYS A 90 -18.72 24.55 3.41
CA CYS A 90 -18.20 25.20 4.61
C CYS A 90 -17.05 26.16 4.28
N LEU A 91 -16.11 25.74 3.43
CA LEU A 91 -14.98 26.55 2.97
C LEU A 91 -15.45 27.76 2.16
N PHE A 92 -16.43 27.59 1.27
CA PHE A 92 -17.00 28.69 0.50
C PHE A 92 -17.68 29.72 1.39
N LEU A 93 -18.49 29.27 2.37
CA LEU A 93 -19.11 30.16 3.35
C LEU A 93 -18.06 30.88 4.20
N ALA A 94 -17.02 30.18 4.65
CA ALA A 94 -15.91 30.78 5.39
C ALA A 94 -15.17 31.85 4.57
N ILE A 95 -14.94 31.62 3.26
CA ILE A 95 -14.34 32.61 2.36
C ILE A 95 -15.26 33.83 2.21
N ILE A 96 -16.56 33.64 1.99
CA ILE A 96 -17.52 34.77 1.89
C ILE A 96 -17.54 35.56 3.19
N THR A 97 -17.67 34.89 4.32
CA THR A 97 -17.63 35.53 5.64
C THR A 97 -16.31 36.25 5.84
N PHE A 98 -15.17 35.67 5.46
CA PHE A 98 -13.87 36.33 5.56
C PHE A 98 -13.79 37.56 4.65
N LEU A 99 -14.33 37.54 3.44
CA LEU A 99 -14.33 38.71 2.54
C LEU A 99 -15.25 39.82 3.07
N LEU A 100 -16.45 39.48 3.55
CA LEU A 100 -17.40 40.43 4.13
C LEU A 100 -16.93 40.96 5.50
N CYS A 101 -16.37 40.11 6.35
CA CYS A 101 -15.79 40.50 7.64
C CYS A 101 -14.42 41.16 7.51
N ARG A 102 -13.61 40.90 6.47
CA ARG A 102 -12.40 41.70 6.20
C ARG A 102 -12.75 43.15 5.88
N SER A 103 -13.96 43.40 5.39
CA SER A 103 -14.53 44.75 5.31
C SER A 103 -14.95 45.34 6.66
N LEU A 104 -14.99 44.56 7.76
CA LEU A 104 -15.60 44.96 9.04
C LEU A 104 -14.76 44.73 10.32
N TRP A 105 -13.91 43.68 10.46
CA TRP A 105 -13.21 43.38 11.72
C TRP A 105 -12.07 42.34 11.60
N SER A 106 -10.83 42.72 11.95
CA SER A 106 -9.59 42.03 11.50
C SER A 106 -9.02 40.92 12.42
N VAL A 107 -9.47 40.71 13.67
CA VAL A 107 -8.65 39.89 14.63
C VAL A 107 -9.41 38.80 15.42
N SER A 108 -10.69 38.95 15.74
CA SER A 108 -11.30 38.05 16.75
C SER A 108 -11.82 36.70 16.21
N VAL A 109 -12.01 36.57 14.90
CA VAL A 109 -12.63 35.38 14.27
C VAL A 109 -11.63 34.23 14.07
N THR A 110 -10.34 34.54 13.94
CA THR A 110 -9.26 33.57 13.70
C THR A 110 -9.08 32.59 14.86
N LEU A 111 -9.33 33.03 16.10
CA LEU A 111 -9.15 32.24 17.33
C LEU A 111 -10.24 31.15 17.48
N HIS A 112 -11.48 31.45 17.08
CA HIS A 112 -12.57 30.46 17.09
C HIS A 112 -12.48 29.45 15.95
N LEU A 113 -11.88 29.84 14.81
CA LEU A 113 -11.76 29.01 13.61
C LEU A 113 -10.64 27.95 13.73
N GLN A 114 -9.53 28.27 14.39
CA GLN A 114 -8.47 27.29 14.63
C GLN A 114 -8.90 26.19 15.60
N LEU A 115 -9.82 26.50 16.52
CA LEU A 115 -10.32 25.56 17.53
C LEU A 115 -11.29 24.52 16.94
N SER A 116 -12.06 24.90 15.92
CA SER A 116 -12.94 23.98 15.18
C SER A 116 -12.18 23.09 14.20
N ILE A 117 -11.05 23.56 13.65
CA ILE A 117 -10.18 22.76 12.76
C ILE A 117 -9.51 21.61 13.52
N CYS A 118 -9.09 21.81 14.76
CA CYS A 118 -8.54 20.74 15.61
C CYS A 118 -9.56 19.66 16.01
N LEU A 119 -10.86 19.93 15.89
CA LEU A 119 -11.93 18.98 16.23
C LEU A 119 -12.35 18.13 15.01
N PHE A 120 -11.87 18.48 13.81
CA PHE A 120 -12.20 17.82 12.55
C PHE A 120 -11.01 17.05 11.92
N ALA A 121 -9.81 17.16 12.52
CA ALA A 121 -8.66 16.32 12.21
C ALA A 121 -8.62 15.10 13.15
#